data_AF-A0A9X8HDD5-F1
#
_entry.id   AF-A0A9X8HDD5-F1
#
_cell.length_a   1.000
_cell.length_b   1.000
_cell.length_c   1.000
_cell.angle_alpha   90.00
_cell.angle_beta   90.00
_cell.angle_gamma   90.00
#
_symmetry.space_group_name_H-M   'P 1'
#
loop_
_entity.id
_entity.type
_entity.pdbx_description
1 polymer ?
#
loop_
_entity_poly.entity_id
_entity_poly.type
_entity_poly.pdbx_seq_one_letter_code
_entity_poly.pdbx_strand_id
1 'polypeptide(L)'
;TKKPKPTTKKPKPTTKKPKPTTKKPKPTTKKPKPTTKKPKPTDPSPSYTPSPTTYAPKPTTKPSSTYAPTPSGNGVKDQLIAQTNKIRAAHGIGPVTWNDELEPKMRAWAEDCPGFTHGGPPGWQNLATYTKCESSGKDCTKVVGASWLWYDQEETFWNYDNNSCNGGWAKCGHFSNMMSPEVKSMACGWSECGNGNHVWCNYDTPVKNPKVGKITGMTKAELKASLTA
;
A
#
# COMPACT_ATOMS: atom_id res chain seq x y z
N THR A 1 -11.88 67.38 15.82
CA THR A 1 -12.59 66.62 16.88
C THR A 1 -14.06 66.44 16.51
N LYS A 2 -14.40 65.27 15.96
CA LYS A 2 -15.66 64.50 16.11
C LYS A 2 -15.59 63.33 15.11
N LYS A 3 -15.42 62.13 15.66
CA LYS A 3 -15.22 60.85 14.96
C LYS A 3 -16.49 60.46 14.18
N PRO A 4 -16.41 59.89 12.97
CA PRO A 4 -17.58 59.50 12.20
C PRO A 4 -18.29 58.28 12.82
N LYS A 5 -19.63 58.30 12.78
CA LYS A 5 -20.55 57.27 13.28
C LYS A 5 -20.55 56.06 12.32
N PRO A 6 -20.43 54.80 12.79
CA PRO A 6 -20.48 53.65 11.90
C PRO A 6 -21.93 53.37 11.48
N THR A 7 -22.20 53.36 10.17
CA THR A 7 -23.45 52.91 9.56
C THR A 7 -23.40 51.39 9.36
N THR A 8 -23.97 50.63 10.30
CA THR A 8 -24.23 49.20 10.12
C THR A 8 -25.49 49.01 9.27
N LYS A 9 -25.35 48.88 7.95
CA LYS A 9 -26.40 48.27 7.11
C LYS A 9 -26.11 46.79 6.94
N LYS A 10 -26.76 45.97 7.77
CA LYS A 10 -26.83 44.51 7.61
C LYS A 10 -27.60 44.18 6.31
N PRO A 11 -27.10 43.33 5.41
CA PRO A 11 -27.87 42.90 4.25
C PRO A 11 -29.09 42.09 4.68
N LYS A 12 -30.26 42.42 4.11
CA LYS A 12 -31.50 41.65 4.27
C LYS A 12 -31.35 40.32 3.50
N PRO A 13 -31.66 39.15 4.07
CA PRO A 13 -31.58 37.88 3.34
C PRO A 13 -32.71 37.83 2.30
N THR A 14 -32.35 37.72 1.03
CA THR A 14 -33.27 37.45 -0.08
C THR A 14 -33.51 35.95 -0.18
N THR A 15 -34.55 35.45 0.49
CA THR A 15 -35.08 34.11 0.24
C THR A 15 -35.88 34.10 -1.07
N LYS A 16 -35.21 33.80 -2.19
CA LYS A 16 -35.89 33.29 -3.40
C LYS A 16 -35.51 31.84 -3.60
N LYS A 17 -36.39 30.95 -3.14
CA LYS A 17 -36.36 29.51 -3.43
C LYS A 17 -36.59 29.29 -4.93
N PRO A 18 -35.72 28.57 -5.66
CA PRO A 18 -35.99 28.21 -7.04
C PRO A 18 -37.20 27.27 -7.13
N LYS A 19 -38.12 27.56 -8.05
CA LYS A 19 -39.26 26.70 -8.38
C LYS A 19 -38.73 25.46 -9.15
N PRO A 20 -39.14 24.23 -8.82
CA PRO A 20 -38.73 23.07 -9.61
C PRO A 20 -39.44 23.08 -10.96
N THR A 21 -38.68 23.11 -12.04
CA THR A 21 -39.16 22.88 -13.40
C THR A 21 -39.13 21.39 -13.72
N THR A 22 -40.23 20.70 -13.45
CA THR A 22 -40.45 19.34 -13.94
C THR A 22 -40.88 19.39 -15.41
N LYS A 23 -39.94 19.20 -16.33
CA LYS A 23 -40.25 18.67 -17.67
C LYS A 23 -39.61 17.28 -17.80
N LYS A 24 -40.45 16.26 -17.68
CA LYS A 24 -40.13 14.85 -17.91
C LYS A 24 -39.73 14.66 -19.39
N PRO A 25 -38.55 14.10 -19.71
CA PRO A 25 -38.22 13.74 -21.08
C PRO A 25 -39.15 12.61 -21.57
N LYS A 26 -39.67 12.76 -22.79
CA LYS A 26 -40.45 11.73 -23.50
C LYS A 26 -39.50 10.58 -23.92
N PRO A 27 -39.84 9.30 -23.70
CA PRO A 27 -38.98 8.21 -24.13
C PRO A 27 -39.07 8.06 -25.66
N THR A 28 -37.94 8.23 -26.33
CA THR A 28 -37.76 7.90 -27.75
C THR A 28 -37.29 6.45 -27.87
N THR A 29 -38.24 5.53 -28.10
CA THR A 29 -37.93 4.16 -28.51
C THR A 29 -37.58 4.14 -30.01
N LYS A 30 -36.29 4.17 -30.34
CA LYS A 30 -35.79 3.59 -31.58
C LYS A 30 -34.76 2.52 -31.24
N LYS A 31 -35.18 1.26 -31.42
CA LYS A 31 -34.37 0.04 -31.26
C LYS A 31 -33.23 0.05 -32.30
N PRO A 32 -31.95 -0.02 -31.90
CA PRO A 32 -30.87 -0.24 -32.84
C PRO A 32 -30.95 -1.66 -33.43
N LYS A 33 -30.76 -1.78 -34.75
CA LYS A 33 -30.64 -3.05 -35.48
C LYS A 33 -29.32 -3.74 -35.08
N PRO A 34 -29.27 -5.07 -34.85
CA PRO A 34 -28.02 -5.73 -34.48
C PRO A 34 -27.09 -5.79 -35.69
N THR A 35 -25.91 -5.17 -35.59
CA THR A 35 -24.80 -5.38 -36.51
C THR A 35 -23.88 -6.46 -35.93
N THR A 36 -24.01 -7.68 -36.44
CA THR A 36 -23.03 -8.75 -36.24
C THR A 36 -21.79 -8.47 -37.09
N LYS A 37 -20.78 -7.84 -36.51
CA LYS A 37 -19.39 -8.00 -36.95
C LYS A 37 -18.51 -8.32 -35.75
N LYS A 38 -18.13 -9.60 -35.69
CA LYS A 38 -17.19 -10.21 -34.75
C LYS A 38 -15.83 -9.49 -34.86
N PRO A 39 -15.26 -8.94 -33.77
CA PRO A 39 -13.86 -8.53 -33.77
C PRO A 39 -12.96 -9.76 -33.92
N LYS A 40 -11.98 -9.67 -34.82
CA LYS A 40 -10.91 -10.65 -35.01
C LYS A 40 -9.97 -10.62 -33.78
N PRO A 41 -9.59 -11.76 -33.18
CA PRO A 41 -8.65 -11.77 -32.08
C PRO A 41 -7.29 -11.25 -32.56
N THR A 42 -6.76 -10.22 -31.90
CA THR A 42 -5.35 -9.86 -31.94
C THR A 42 -4.57 -10.78 -31.00
N ASP A 43 -3.42 -11.22 -31.48
CA ASP A 43 -2.51 -12.25 -30.97
C ASP A 43 -2.09 -12.17 -29.49
N PRO A 44 -1.55 -13.28 -28.94
CA PRO A 44 -1.55 -13.54 -27.50
C PRO A 44 -0.48 -12.75 -26.73
N SER A 45 -0.87 -12.38 -25.51
CA SER A 45 0.03 -12.03 -24.39
C SER A 45 1.15 -13.08 -24.27
N PRO A 46 2.43 -12.69 -24.06
CA PRO A 46 3.51 -13.66 -23.88
C PRO A 46 3.26 -14.46 -22.59
N SER A 47 2.82 -15.70 -22.77
CA SER A 47 2.77 -16.71 -21.74
C SER A 47 4.21 -17.17 -21.46
N TYR A 48 4.78 -16.69 -20.36
CA TYR A 48 5.97 -17.32 -19.80
C TYR A 48 5.52 -18.55 -19.01
N THR A 49 5.48 -19.71 -19.67
CA THR A 49 5.52 -21.01 -19.00
C THR A 49 6.97 -21.33 -18.62
N PRO A 50 7.36 -21.35 -17.33
CA PRO A 50 8.58 -22.01 -16.94
C PRO A 50 8.39 -23.53 -17.01
N SER A 51 9.30 -24.22 -17.72
CA SER A 51 9.40 -25.68 -17.74
C SER A 51 9.46 -26.26 -16.31
N PRO A 52 8.80 -27.40 -16.04
CA PRO A 52 8.93 -28.08 -14.76
C PRO A 52 10.28 -28.83 -14.72
N THR A 53 11.31 -28.22 -14.16
CA THR A 53 12.50 -28.97 -13.75
C THR A 53 12.18 -29.67 -12.44
N THR A 54 11.96 -30.97 -12.50
CA THR A 54 11.79 -31.85 -11.34
C THR A 54 13.09 -31.92 -10.55
N TYR A 55 13.24 -31.03 -9.56
CA TYR A 55 14.17 -31.23 -8.45
C TYR A 55 13.36 -31.70 -7.24
N ALA A 56 13.45 -32.99 -6.95
CA ALA A 56 12.97 -33.55 -5.69
C ALA A 56 13.76 -32.93 -4.52
N PRO A 57 13.12 -32.33 -3.50
CA PRO A 57 13.83 -31.93 -2.30
C PRO A 57 14.06 -33.17 -1.42
N LYS A 58 15.35 -33.46 -1.21
CA LYS A 58 15.85 -34.35 -0.15
C LYS A 58 15.38 -33.85 1.23
N PRO A 59 15.06 -34.71 2.21
CA PRO A 59 14.59 -34.25 3.51
C PRO A 59 15.76 -33.66 4.31
N THR A 60 15.70 -32.36 4.59
CA THR A 60 16.65 -31.66 5.46
C THR A 60 15.91 -30.88 6.54
N THR A 61 16.04 -31.41 7.76
CA THR A 61 16.19 -30.72 9.05
C THR A 61 15.72 -29.27 9.17
N LYS A 62 14.74 -29.06 10.05
CA LYS A 62 14.42 -27.87 10.87
C LYS A 62 14.92 -26.50 10.36
N PRO A 63 14.04 -25.53 10.03
CA PRO A 63 14.46 -24.23 9.54
C PRO A 63 15.29 -23.48 10.58
N SER A 64 16.55 -23.21 10.22
CA SER A 64 17.42 -22.27 10.91
C SER A 64 16.96 -20.85 10.58
N SER A 65 16.64 -20.07 11.60
CA SER A 65 16.28 -18.65 11.51
C SER A 65 17.50 -17.82 11.10
N THR A 66 17.78 -17.74 9.80
CA THR A 66 18.71 -16.73 9.25
C THR A 66 18.05 -15.36 9.34
N TYR A 67 18.35 -14.63 10.42
CA TYR A 67 18.00 -13.21 10.54
C TYR A 67 18.67 -12.44 9.38
N ALA A 68 17.90 -11.59 8.70
CA ALA A 68 18.47 -10.64 7.75
C ALA A 68 19.45 -9.71 8.48
N PRO A 69 20.56 -9.30 7.82
CA PRO A 69 21.46 -8.33 8.40
C PRO A 69 20.70 -7.04 8.74
N THR A 70 20.92 -6.50 9.94
CA THR A 70 20.38 -5.20 10.33
C THR A 70 20.91 -4.13 9.37
N PRO A 71 20.05 -3.28 8.78
CA PRO A 71 20.51 -2.16 7.96
C PRO A 71 21.45 -1.25 8.74
N SER A 72 22.50 -0.73 8.09
CA SER A 72 23.53 0.10 8.74
C SER A 72 23.21 1.59 8.76
N GLY A 73 22.12 2.03 8.12
CA GLY A 73 21.68 3.42 8.10
C GLY A 73 20.57 3.72 9.10
N ASN A 74 20.20 5.00 9.20
CA ASN A 74 19.12 5.50 10.05
C ASN A 74 18.01 6.20 9.25
N GLY A 75 17.96 5.98 7.93
CA GLY A 75 17.02 6.63 7.03
C GLY A 75 15.69 5.88 6.90
N VAL A 76 14.78 6.43 6.09
CA VAL A 76 13.46 5.82 5.84
C VAL A 76 13.59 4.46 5.15
N LYS A 77 14.57 4.27 4.25
CA LYS A 77 14.90 2.96 3.66
C LYS A 77 15.17 1.91 4.75
N ASP A 78 16.06 2.24 5.69
CA ASP A 78 16.44 1.36 6.81
C ASP A 78 15.25 1.03 7.70
N GLN A 79 14.43 2.04 8.03
CA GLN A 79 13.18 1.84 8.78
C GLN A 79 12.23 0.88 8.07
N LEU A 80 11.93 1.10 6.78
CA LEU A 80 10.96 0.31 6.02
C LEU A 80 11.39 -1.15 5.90
N ILE A 81 12.64 -1.41 5.53
CA ILE A 81 13.13 -2.79 5.36
C ILE A 81 13.25 -3.51 6.70
N ALA A 82 13.76 -2.83 7.74
CA ALA A 82 13.91 -3.42 9.07
C ALA A 82 12.55 -3.77 9.69
N GLN A 83 11.58 -2.87 9.63
CA GLN A 83 10.26 -3.11 10.20
C GLN A 83 9.48 -4.16 9.40
N THR A 84 9.55 -4.14 8.07
CA THR A 84 8.96 -5.19 7.23
C THR A 84 9.51 -6.57 7.61
N ASN A 85 10.82 -6.69 7.75
CA ASN A 85 11.46 -7.97 8.09
C ASN A 85 11.18 -8.41 9.53
N LYS A 86 11.12 -7.49 10.51
CA LYS A 86 10.68 -7.80 11.88
C LYS A 86 9.24 -8.34 11.92
N ILE A 87 8.33 -7.69 11.19
CA ILE A 87 6.92 -8.13 11.09
C ILE A 87 6.84 -9.50 10.42
N ARG A 88 7.52 -9.71 9.29
CA ARG A 88 7.55 -11.03 8.61
C ARG A 88 8.10 -12.13 9.50
N ALA A 89 9.20 -11.86 10.22
CA ALA A 89 9.81 -12.82 11.12
C ALA A 89 8.88 -13.25 12.26
N ALA A 90 8.08 -12.33 12.81
CA ALA A 90 7.10 -12.64 13.85
C ALA A 90 6.01 -13.63 13.40
N HIS A 91 5.80 -13.76 12.08
CA HIS A 91 4.90 -14.73 11.45
C HIS A 91 5.61 -15.97 10.88
N GLY A 92 6.91 -16.12 11.14
CA GLY A 92 7.72 -17.21 10.57
C GLY A 92 7.98 -17.07 9.06
N ILE A 93 7.81 -15.88 8.49
CA ILE A 93 8.04 -15.61 7.08
C ILE A 93 9.46 -15.09 6.89
N GLY A 94 10.16 -15.63 5.88
CA GLY A 94 11.52 -15.23 5.55
C GLY A 94 11.63 -13.74 5.16
N PRO A 95 12.79 -13.12 5.37
CA PRO A 95 12.97 -11.69 5.07
C PRO A 95 12.92 -11.41 3.57
N VAL A 96 12.66 -10.14 3.25
CA VAL A 96 12.84 -9.58 1.91
C VAL A 96 14.14 -8.78 1.85
N THR A 97 14.71 -8.66 0.66
CA THR A 97 15.85 -7.77 0.37
C THR A 97 15.36 -6.46 -0.24
N TRP A 98 16.21 -5.44 -0.21
CA TRP A 98 15.93 -4.21 -0.93
C TRP A 98 16.26 -4.36 -2.42
N ASN A 99 15.44 -3.79 -3.30
CA ASN A 99 15.69 -3.77 -4.74
C ASN A 99 16.29 -2.41 -5.13
N ASP A 100 17.62 -2.35 -5.18
CA ASP A 100 18.37 -1.13 -5.49
C ASP A 100 18.18 -0.66 -6.96
N GLU A 101 17.76 -1.53 -7.88
CA GLU A 101 17.47 -1.15 -9.27
C GLU A 101 16.12 -0.44 -9.43
N LEU A 102 15.14 -0.81 -8.59
CA LEU A 102 13.79 -0.24 -8.59
C LEU A 102 13.69 1.03 -7.75
N GLU A 103 14.48 1.14 -6.68
CA GLU A 103 14.45 2.28 -5.75
C GLU A 103 14.54 3.65 -6.46
N PRO A 104 15.51 3.93 -7.37
CA PRO A 104 15.61 5.24 -8.00
C PRO A 104 14.33 5.63 -8.76
N LYS A 105 13.65 4.66 -9.36
CA LYS A 105 12.39 4.90 -10.08
C LYS A 105 11.23 5.18 -9.13
N MET A 106 11.19 4.50 -7.98
CA MET A 106 10.21 4.75 -6.93
C MET A 106 10.45 6.12 -6.27
N ARG A 107 11.71 6.49 -6.03
CA ARG A 107 12.11 7.80 -5.53
C ARG A 107 11.69 8.92 -6.48
N ALA A 108 11.98 8.79 -7.78
CA ALA A 108 11.58 9.76 -8.80
C ALA A 108 10.05 9.97 -8.82
N TRP A 109 9.27 8.89 -8.76
CA TRP A 109 7.80 8.99 -8.64
C TRP A 109 7.36 9.77 -7.38
N ALA A 110 8.00 9.52 -6.24
CA ALA A 110 7.65 10.21 -5.00
C ALA A 110 8.03 11.70 -5.04
N GLU A 111 9.17 12.03 -5.65
CA GLU A 111 9.70 13.40 -5.79
C GLU A 111 8.79 14.30 -6.62
N ASP A 112 8.01 13.75 -7.55
CA ASP A 112 6.98 14.48 -8.30
C ASP A 112 5.75 14.88 -7.44
N CYS A 113 5.74 14.54 -6.14
CA CYS A 113 4.68 14.86 -5.20
C CYS A 113 3.26 14.49 -5.70
N PRO A 114 3.00 13.25 -6.13
CA PRO A 114 1.73 12.87 -6.79
C PRO A 114 0.50 12.89 -5.86
N GLY A 115 0.68 13.09 -4.55
CA GLY A 115 -0.38 13.03 -3.55
C GLY A 115 -0.79 11.59 -3.23
N PHE A 116 -1.85 11.38 -2.44
CA PHE A 116 -2.25 10.03 -1.99
C PHE A 116 -2.93 9.20 -3.11
N THR A 117 -2.17 8.80 -4.12
CA THR A 117 -2.61 7.95 -5.24
C THR A 117 -1.56 6.91 -5.60
N HIS A 118 -2.00 5.73 -6.07
CA HIS A 118 -1.11 4.75 -6.66
C HIS A 118 -0.56 5.23 -8.01
N GLY A 119 0.63 4.75 -8.39
CA GLY A 119 1.27 5.07 -9.67
C GLY A 119 2.76 4.73 -9.71
N GLY A 120 3.52 5.45 -10.54
CA GLY A 120 4.95 5.24 -10.70
C GLY A 120 5.30 3.97 -11.49
N PRO A 121 6.45 3.35 -11.19
CA PRO A 121 6.88 2.10 -11.84
C PRO A 121 5.85 0.97 -11.66
N PRO A 122 5.66 0.10 -12.67
CA PRO A 122 4.76 -1.03 -12.55
C PRO A 122 5.21 -1.97 -11.44
N GLY A 123 4.26 -2.52 -10.69
CA GLY A 123 4.51 -3.45 -9.61
C GLY A 123 3.33 -3.56 -8.66
N TRP A 124 3.50 -4.39 -7.63
CA TRP A 124 2.49 -4.56 -6.58
C TRP A 124 2.77 -3.57 -5.47
N GLN A 125 1.90 -2.56 -5.36
CA GLN A 125 2.21 -1.38 -4.60
C GLN A 125 1.40 -1.27 -3.31
N ASN A 126 2.08 -0.96 -2.22
CA ASN A 126 1.45 -0.42 -1.03
C ASN A 126 1.66 1.09 -0.96
N LEU A 127 0.65 1.82 -0.45
CA LEU A 127 0.68 3.26 -0.24
C LEU A 127 0.29 3.57 1.21
N ALA A 128 1.03 4.47 1.87
CA ALA A 128 0.66 5.00 3.17
C ALA A 128 1.08 6.45 3.32
N THR A 129 0.54 7.09 4.35
CA THR A 129 1.13 8.32 4.88
C THR A 129 2.49 8.01 5.51
N TYR A 130 3.38 9.00 5.46
CA TYR A 130 4.73 8.92 6.00
C TYR A 130 4.88 9.88 7.20
N THR A 131 5.35 9.35 8.32
CA THR A 131 5.69 10.13 9.50
C THR A 131 7.15 10.55 9.43
N LYS A 132 7.40 11.86 9.46
CA LYS A 132 8.77 12.38 9.48
C LYS A 132 9.52 11.92 10.71
N CYS A 133 10.81 11.68 10.54
CA CYS A 133 11.69 11.20 11.61
C CYS A 133 12.26 12.34 12.49
N GLU A 134 11.73 13.56 12.38
CA GLU A 134 12.23 14.71 13.13
C GLU A 134 12.10 14.54 14.64
N SER A 135 11.03 13.89 15.11
CA SER A 135 10.78 13.61 16.53
C SER A 135 11.82 12.70 17.18
N SER A 136 12.61 11.98 16.37
CA SER A 136 13.66 11.07 16.83
C SER A 136 15.08 11.57 16.48
N GLY A 137 15.26 12.89 16.34
CA GLY A 137 16.57 13.44 15.97
C GLY A 137 17.01 13.02 14.57
N LYS A 138 16.04 12.77 13.67
CA LYS A 138 16.21 12.27 12.29
C LYS A 138 16.58 10.79 12.18
N ASP A 139 16.58 10.04 13.28
CA ASP A 139 16.72 8.58 13.22
C ASP A 139 15.37 7.92 12.93
N CYS A 140 15.13 7.56 11.68
CA CYS A 140 13.89 6.91 11.27
C CYS A 140 13.68 5.53 11.89
N THR A 141 14.75 4.84 12.30
CA THR A 141 14.62 3.51 12.93
C THR A 141 13.92 3.57 14.28
N LYS A 142 13.86 4.76 14.90
CA LYS A 142 13.15 5.02 16.17
C LYS A 142 11.70 5.50 15.99
N VAL A 143 11.17 5.48 14.78
CA VAL A 143 9.78 5.83 14.48
C VAL A 143 9.07 4.63 13.87
N VAL A 144 7.83 4.36 14.30
CA VAL A 144 6.98 3.34 13.69
C VAL A 144 6.58 3.83 12.29
N GLY A 145 6.96 3.07 11.27
CA GLY A 145 6.82 3.43 9.85
C GLY A 145 5.60 2.81 9.17
N ALA A 146 5.54 2.99 7.86
CA ALA A 146 4.42 2.53 7.04
C ALA A 146 4.24 1.01 7.03
N SER A 147 5.31 0.22 7.23
CA SER A 147 5.21 -1.24 7.38
C SER A 147 4.24 -1.65 8.49
N TRP A 148 4.19 -0.89 9.59
CA TRP A 148 3.20 -1.13 10.65
C TRP A 148 1.80 -0.70 10.22
N LEU A 149 1.65 0.42 9.50
CA LEU A 149 0.35 0.91 9.04
C LEU A 149 -0.33 -0.08 8.09
N TRP A 150 0.45 -0.69 7.19
CA TRP A 150 -0.01 -1.75 6.28
C TRP A 150 -0.37 -3.06 6.99
N TYR A 151 0.18 -3.26 8.18
CA TYR A 151 0.03 -4.49 8.94
C TYR A 151 -1.11 -4.41 9.96
N ASP A 152 -1.11 -3.40 10.82
CA ASP A 152 -1.84 -3.38 12.08
C ASP A 152 -3.35 -3.62 11.91
N GLN A 153 -4.05 -2.72 11.23
CA GLN A 153 -5.49 -2.87 11.07
C GLN A 153 -5.85 -4.00 10.10
N GLU A 154 -5.09 -4.14 9.02
CA GLU A 154 -5.39 -5.08 7.93
C GLU A 154 -5.25 -6.55 8.35
N GLU A 155 -4.28 -6.86 9.22
CA GLU A 155 -4.09 -8.19 9.78
C GLU A 155 -5.35 -8.70 10.50
N THR A 156 -6.11 -7.80 11.15
CA THR A 156 -7.36 -8.18 11.85
C THR A 156 -8.48 -8.61 10.90
N PHE A 157 -8.36 -8.26 9.62
CA PHE A 157 -9.26 -8.70 8.56
C PHE A 157 -8.74 -9.95 7.85
N TRP A 158 -7.53 -10.44 8.13
CA TRP A 158 -7.01 -11.65 7.52
C TRP A 158 -7.62 -12.90 8.16
N ASN A 159 -8.22 -13.77 7.34
CA ASN A 159 -8.66 -15.08 7.77
C ASN A 159 -7.51 -16.08 7.60
N TYR A 160 -6.93 -16.48 8.71
CA TYR A 160 -5.81 -17.43 8.75
C TYR A 160 -6.20 -18.87 8.38
N ASP A 161 -7.46 -19.26 8.57
CA ASP A 161 -7.90 -20.65 8.34
C ASP A 161 -7.97 -20.96 6.84
N ASN A 162 -8.34 -19.97 6.01
CA ASN A 162 -8.44 -20.10 4.57
C ASN A 162 -7.51 -19.16 3.77
N ASN A 163 -6.67 -18.38 4.47
CA ASN A 163 -5.73 -17.41 3.90
C ASN A 163 -6.38 -16.42 2.94
N SER A 164 -7.45 -15.78 3.39
CA SER A 164 -8.17 -14.80 2.57
C SER A 164 -8.58 -13.56 3.37
N CYS A 165 -8.81 -12.46 2.66
CA CYS A 165 -9.31 -11.24 3.29
C CYS A 165 -10.79 -11.36 3.64
N ASN A 166 -11.15 -11.08 4.89
CA ASN A 166 -12.53 -10.95 5.32
C ASN A 166 -13.12 -9.64 4.78
N GLY A 167 -13.85 -9.76 3.67
CA GLY A 167 -14.49 -8.64 2.99
C GLY A 167 -13.76 -8.23 1.70
N GLY A 168 -13.84 -6.95 1.36
CA GLY A 168 -13.20 -6.44 0.15
C GLY A 168 -11.68 -6.44 0.25
N TRP A 169 -11.00 -6.69 -0.87
CA TRP A 169 -9.53 -6.76 -0.96
C TRP A 169 -8.83 -5.53 -0.36
N ALA A 170 -9.40 -4.34 -0.53
CA ALA A 170 -8.85 -3.10 0.02
C ALA A 170 -8.68 -3.07 1.55
N LYS A 171 -9.26 -4.04 2.28
CA LYS A 171 -9.08 -4.16 3.74
C LYS A 171 -7.84 -4.95 4.16
N CYS A 172 -7.26 -5.75 3.27
CA CYS A 172 -6.10 -6.58 3.57
C CYS A 172 -5.04 -6.57 2.48
N GLY A 173 -5.17 -5.69 1.48
CA GLY A 173 -4.32 -5.69 0.31
C GLY A 173 -2.88 -5.35 0.64
N HIS A 174 -2.65 -4.40 1.56
CA HIS A 174 -1.31 -4.04 1.98
C HIS A 174 -0.67 -5.13 2.81
N PHE A 175 -1.41 -5.69 3.77
CA PHE A 175 -0.98 -6.84 4.56
C PHE A 175 -0.62 -8.00 3.64
N SER A 176 -1.50 -8.34 2.70
CA SER A 176 -1.29 -9.48 1.80
C SER A 176 -0.07 -9.29 0.91
N ASN A 177 0.14 -8.10 0.33
CA ASN A 177 1.34 -7.83 -0.46
C ASN A 177 2.61 -7.99 0.38
N MET A 178 2.66 -7.32 1.54
CA MET A 178 3.85 -7.28 2.40
C MET A 178 4.17 -8.64 3.04
N MET A 179 3.14 -9.43 3.36
CA MET A 179 3.26 -10.70 4.10
C MET A 179 3.30 -11.94 3.19
N SER A 180 3.22 -11.79 1.88
CA SER A 180 3.34 -12.93 0.95
C SER A 180 4.72 -13.59 1.06
N PRO A 181 4.81 -14.90 1.39
CA PRO A 181 6.09 -15.61 1.44
C PRO A 181 6.84 -15.65 0.11
N GLU A 182 6.12 -15.52 -1.00
CA GLU A 182 6.61 -15.46 -2.37
C GLU A 182 7.37 -14.17 -2.66
N VAL A 183 7.05 -13.10 -1.92
CA VAL A 183 7.78 -11.84 -2.05
C VAL A 183 9.19 -12.00 -1.50
N LYS A 184 10.18 -11.65 -2.32
CA LYS A 184 11.62 -11.73 -1.98
C LYS A 184 12.30 -10.37 -1.93
N SER A 185 11.74 -9.37 -2.61
CA SER A 185 12.32 -8.04 -2.68
C SER A 185 11.27 -6.93 -2.60
N MET A 186 11.70 -5.77 -2.11
CA MET A 186 10.91 -4.56 -2.07
C MET A 186 11.75 -3.32 -2.41
N ALA A 187 11.12 -2.29 -2.97
CA ALA A 187 11.72 -0.97 -3.09
C ALA A 187 10.67 0.12 -2.91
N CYS A 188 11.07 1.26 -2.36
CA CYS A 188 10.13 2.29 -1.99
C CYS A 188 10.56 3.70 -2.39
N GLY A 189 9.55 4.54 -2.59
CA GLY A 189 9.63 5.97 -2.77
C GLY A 189 8.94 6.67 -1.62
N TRP A 190 9.46 7.79 -1.13
CA TRP A 190 8.78 8.61 -0.13
C TRP A 190 9.05 10.08 -0.39
N SER A 191 8.09 10.92 -0.01
CA SER A 191 8.19 12.36 -0.19
C SER A 191 7.50 13.14 0.92
N GLU A 192 7.98 14.37 1.10
CA GLU A 192 7.46 15.34 2.05
C GLU A 192 7.00 16.59 1.28
N CYS A 193 5.73 16.62 0.91
CA CYS A 193 5.20 17.60 -0.02
C CYS A 193 4.09 18.45 0.61
N GLY A 194 3.76 19.60 0.00
CA GLY A 194 2.67 20.46 0.47
C GLY A 194 1.29 19.79 0.44
N ASN A 195 1.13 18.72 -0.35
CA ASN A 195 -0.08 17.91 -0.42
C ASN A 195 -0.04 16.66 0.49
N GLY A 196 0.97 16.53 1.35
CA GLY A 196 1.12 15.45 2.32
C GLY A 196 2.45 14.73 2.23
N ASN A 197 2.71 13.95 3.27
CA ASN A 197 3.88 13.09 3.37
C ASN A 197 3.44 11.66 3.06
N HIS A 198 4.07 11.02 2.09
CA HIS A 198 3.61 9.74 1.56
C HIS A 198 4.77 8.79 1.30
N VAL A 199 4.46 7.50 1.29
CA VAL A 199 5.38 6.43 0.91
C VAL A 199 4.67 5.40 0.03
N TRP A 200 5.37 4.96 -1.01
CA TRP A 200 4.96 3.92 -1.94
C TRP A 200 6.01 2.82 -1.92
N CYS A 201 5.62 1.58 -1.67
CA CYS A 201 6.52 0.44 -1.76
C CYS A 201 6.00 -0.54 -2.81
N ASN A 202 6.84 -0.89 -3.78
CA ASN A 202 6.57 -1.98 -4.70
C ASN A 202 7.24 -3.27 -4.19
N TYR A 203 6.51 -4.37 -4.32
CA TYR A 203 6.96 -5.73 -4.03
C TYR A 203 7.04 -6.52 -5.34
N ASP A 204 7.86 -7.57 -5.38
CA ASP A 204 8.03 -8.41 -6.56
C ASP A 204 6.81 -9.29 -6.87
N THR A 205 6.77 -10.57 -6.53
CA THR A 205 5.73 -11.51 -7.00
C THR A 205 4.79 -11.94 -5.87
N PRO A 206 4.04 -11.03 -5.22
CA PRO A 206 3.02 -11.44 -4.28
C PRO A 206 1.94 -12.24 -5.00
N VAL A 207 1.36 -13.19 -4.28
CA VAL A 207 0.21 -13.95 -4.77
C VAL A 207 -1.06 -13.45 -4.13
N LYS A 208 -2.18 -13.61 -4.84
CA LYS A 208 -3.49 -13.46 -4.22
C LYS A 208 -3.65 -14.56 -3.18
N ASN A 209 -4.04 -14.21 -1.95
CA ASN A 209 -4.27 -15.15 -0.85
C ASN A 209 -2.99 -15.93 -0.41
N PRO A 210 -1.91 -15.23 -0.02
CA PRO A 210 -0.70 -15.89 0.44
C PRO A 210 -0.92 -16.65 1.74
N LYS A 211 -0.17 -17.74 1.94
CA LYS A 211 -0.21 -18.50 3.19
C LYS A 211 0.58 -17.76 4.27
N VAL A 212 -0.13 -17.12 5.19
CA VAL A 212 0.45 -16.36 6.30
C VAL A 212 0.09 -17.07 7.60
N GLY A 213 1.09 -17.40 8.42
CA GLY A 213 0.86 -17.92 9.77
C GLY A 213 0.43 -16.81 10.74
N LYS A 214 -0.17 -17.15 11.88
CA LYS A 214 -0.39 -16.17 12.97
C LYS A 214 0.94 -15.74 13.58
N ILE A 215 0.96 -14.61 14.29
CA ILE A 215 2.12 -14.23 15.11
C ILE A 215 2.45 -15.37 16.08
N THR A 216 3.73 -15.71 16.21
CA THR A 216 4.21 -16.71 17.15
C THR A 216 5.27 -16.14 18.09
N GLY A 217 5.20 -16.48 19.38
CA GLY A 217 6.24 -16.16 20.36
C GLY A 217 6.24 -14.74 20.92
N MET A 218 5.30 -13.87 20.50
CA MET A 218 5.08 -12.55 21.07
C MET A 218 3.65 -12.06 20.81
N THR A 219 3.22 -11.06 21.58
CA THR A 219 1.99 -10.30 21.33
C THR A 219 2.19 -9.26 20.24
N LYS A 220 1.09 -8.79 19.65
CA LYS A 220 1.12 -7.69 18.67
C LYS A 220 1.65 -6.39 19.26
N ALA A 221 1.42 -6.14 20.56
CA ALA A 221 1.95 -4.98 21.27
C ALA A 221 3.47 -5.06 21.44
N GLU A 222 4.00 -6.23 21.81
CA GLU A 222 5.44 -6.47 21.89
C GLU A 222 6.10 -6.37 20.51
N LEU A 223 5.46 -6.90 19.47
CA LEU A 223 5.93 -6.73 18.09
C LEU A 223 6.05 -5.25 17.73
N LYS A 224 4.99 -4.46 17.98
CA LYS A 224 5.01 -3.01 17.74
C LYS A 224 6.14 -2.32 18.48
N ALA A 225 6.32 -2.61 19.77
CA ALA A 225 7.38 -2.02 20.59
C ALA A 225 8.78 -2.39 20.06
N SER A 226 8.95 -3.63 19.57
CA SER A 226 10.22 -4.10 19.02
C SER A 226 10.64 -3.39 17.73
N LEU A 227 9.71 -2.77 16.99
CA LEU A 227 10.00 -2.13 15.71
C LEU A 227 11.00 -0.97 15.83
N THR A 228 10.95 -0.26 16.96
CA THR A 228 11.78 0.92 17.24
C THR A 228 12.78 0.73 18.36
N ALA A 229 12.87 -0.50 18.91
CA ALA A 229 13.86 -0.87 19.91
C ALA A 229 15.28 -0.75 19.36
#